data_AF-A0A523IZX0-F1
#
_entry.id   AF-A0A523IZX0-F1
#
_cell.length_a   1.000
_cell.length_b   1.000
_cell.length_c   1.000
_cell.angle_alpha   90.00
_cell.angle_beta   90.00
_cell.angle_gamma   90.00
#
_symmetry.space_group_name_H-M   'P 1'
#
loop_
_entity.id
_entity.type
_entity.pdbx_description
1 polymer ?
#
loop_
_entity_poly.entity_id
_entity_poly.type
_entity_poly.pdbx_seq_one_letter_code
_entity_poly.pdbx_strand_id
1 'polypeptide(L)'
;MDSQQFADLELKTIISLTGMPVQKDLVNPRKPLEMAKRVRVTFRPLPRNYGNQIVIKFREKLENKLKEHGVQVIPWDEAAELPAGLISKVLRTRKVKRNIHAVVDVKREYSLTRTFLSGIAERMYGYLRRPDMSVMEILKVSGWADDFTARYVQDPFNTQIITLMPLEPEFADKNTTYDRRIAIGLQNLIATMSVIIMGIAPDRFSLVNMNLSDSIYLNEGMDDFILNSLIPKIYAPIRPPVLNRFKKGEYDPEESVFPKQLAELGRLLRSTNLFPQGAKFSEKVKRQSHRDVVEKILEGRTGVSYGFIALAEAPRYEGRVTISKTTWNKLQKVESVNDDMVRENKKGRWYVRTVIRGKEIFQQVPDIWITTSRSGSDKTNLDPNSDIVRIGVVKGKLQLETPRGVDLNRKDIRPSFDTYVILAQAIAAALYTPDLIKNGLPIIHFHGYPDPNWFGKSEYYAGARNPSLPCGTVEAALLNYSAIYELANKNGKSMKMLCLVESDHGVNIMGVDRDYLIKRICDGVDKGLVKLGGTYLPDLKKSSLILEQQDDNKIEQKASSAN
;
A
#
# COMPACT_ATOMS: atom_id res chain seq x y z
N MET A 1 11.94 9.01 26.25
CA MET A 1 10.59 9.28 25.71
C MET A 1 10.27 8.17 24.74
N ASP A 2 9.24 7.38 25.04
CA ASP A 2 9.00 6.11 24.36
C ASP A 2 8.55 6.36 22.91
N SER A 3 9.22 5.69 21.97
CA SER A 3 9.35 6.13 20.57
C SER A 3 8.16 5.78 19.65
N GLN A 4 6.97 5.62 20.23
CA GLN A 4 5.75 5.11 19.58
C GLN A 4 4.67 6.18 19.31
N GLN A 5 4.91 7.44 19.64
CA GLN A 5 4.01 8.52 19.25
C GLN A 5 4.16 8.80 17.75
N PHE A 6 3.03 8.93 17.07
CA PHE A 6 2.91 9.17 15.64
C PHE A 6 1.78 10.18 15.42
N ALA A 7 2.04 11.32 14.79
CA ALA A 7 1.24 12.53 15.01
C ALA A 7 1.22 12.89 16.52
N ASP A 8 0.04 13.11 17.10
CA ASP A 8 -0.14 13.39 18.52
C ASP A 8 -0.62 12.18 19.35
N LEU A 9 -0.84 11.03 18.73
CA LEU A 9 -1.35 9.82 19.37
C LEU A 9 -0.31 8.68 19.30
N GLU A 10 -0.49 7.64 20.12
CA GLU A 10 0.30 6.42 19.95
C GLU A 10 -0.14 5.64 18.70
N LEU A 11 0.81 4.91 18.08
CA LEU A 11 0.52 4.05 16.92
C LEU A 11 -0.65 3.10 17.16
N LYS A 12 -0.66 2.43 18.33
CA LYS A 12 -1.73 1.49 18.71
C LYS A 12 -3.10 2.16 18.75
N THR A 13 -3.14 3.42 19.16
CA THR A 13 -4.37 4.21 19.29
C THR A 13 -4.91 4.54 17.92
N ILE A 14 -4.07 5.01 16.99
CA ILE A 14 -4.48 5.25 15.60
C ILE A 14 -5.00 3.96 14.94
N ILE A 15 -4.34 2.83 15.17
CA ILE A 15 -4.77 1.51 14.67
C ILE A 15 -6.18 1.17 15.18
N SER A 16 -6.43 1.35 16.47
CA SER A 16 -7.75 1.09 17.05
C SER A 16 -8.82 2.04 16.52
N LEU A 17 -8.51 3.33 16.36
CA LEU A 17 -9.45 4.33 15.85
C LEU A 17 -9.89 4.06 14.40
N THR A 18 -9.02 3.42 13.62
CA THR A 18 -9.23 3.14 12.19
C THR A 18 -9.67 1.69 11.91
N GLY A 19 -9.81 0.86 12.94
CA GLY A 19 -10.17 -0.57 12.80
C GLY A 19 -9.07 -1.44 12.17
N MET A 20 -7.86 -0.93 12.04
CA MET A 20 -6.71 -1.65 11.50
C MET A 20 -6.33 -2.84 12.40
N PRO A 21 -5.68 -3.89 11.84
CA PRO A 21 -5.24 -5.02 12.65
C PRO A 21 -4.09 -4.61 13.56
N VAL A 22 -4.12 -5.03 14.81
CA VAL A 22 -2.98 -4.87 15.72
C VAL A 22 -1.81 -5.70 15.19
N GLN A 23 -0.66 -5.05 15.04
CA GLN A 23 0.58 -5.68 14.61
C GLN A 23 1.55 -5.75 15.79
N LYS A 24 2.03 -6.96 16.12
CA LYS A 24 2.88 -7.19 17.31
C LYS A 24 4.27 -6.54 17.21
N ASP A 25 4.82 -6.47 16.00
CA ASP A 25 6.17 -5.98 15.75
C ASP A 25 6.20 -4.62 15.03
N LEU A 26 5.09 -3.86 15.10
CA LEU A 26 4.98 -2.57 14.42
C LEU A 26 6.02 -1.57 14.95
N VAL A 27 6.78 -1.01 14.03
CA VAL A 27 7.68 0.11 14.29
C VAL A 27 7.10 1.38 13.68
N ASN A 28 7.57 2.54 14.18
CA ASN A 28 7.23 3.82 13.57
C ASN A 28 7.60 3.81 12.08
N PRO A 29 6.64 4.02 11.16
CA PRO A 29 6.88 3.86 9.73
C PRO A 29 7.84 4.89 9.12
N ARG A 30 8.20 5.94 9.87
CA ARG A 30 9.22 6.94 9.49
C ARG A 30 10.64 6.56 9.91
N LYS A 31 10.83 5.42 10.59
CA LYS A 31 12.13 4.96 11.08
C LYS A 31 12.57 3.69 10.35
N PRO A 32 13.00 3.80 9.08
CA PRO A 32 13.41 2.64 8.29
C PRO A 32 14.59 1.86 8.89
N LEU A 33 15.48 2.52 9.65
CA LEU A 33 16.54 1.83 10.40
C LEU A 33 16.00 0.90 11.49
N GLU A 34 14.86 1.24 12.12
CA GLU A 34 14.21 0.35 13.09
C GLU A 34 13.51 -0.81 12.39
N MET A 35 12.94 -0.58 11.19
CA MET A 35 12.43 -1.67 10.35
C MET A 35 13.56 -2.64 9.96
N ALA A 36 14.72 -2.11 9.57
CA ALA A 36 15.87 -2.90 9.12
C ALA A 36 16.28 -3.97 10.15
N LYS A 37 16.35 -3.58 11.43
CA LYS A 37 16.68 -4.48 12.55
C LYS A 37 15.72 -5.66 12.71
N ARG A 38 14.47 -5.50 12.26
CA ARG A 38 13.42 -6.54 12.29
C ARG A 38 13.41 -7.41 11.05
N VAL A 39 14.03 -6.96 9.96
CA VAL A 39 14.05 -7.67 8.68
C VAL A 39 15.13 -8.76 8.67
N ARG A 40 14.75 -9.91 8.12
CA ARG A 40 15.61 -11.08 7.92
C ARG A 40 15.55 -11.50 6.46
N VAL A 41 16.70 -11.54 5.79
CA VAL A 41 16.78 -11.84 4.36
C VAL A 41 17.73 -13.01 4.16
N THR A 42 17.47 -13.83 3.15
CA THR A 42 18.45 -14.82 2.67
C THR A 42 18.64 -14.70 1.16
N PHE A 43 19.82 -15.08 0.70
CA PHE A 43 20.16 -15.10 -0.72
C PHE A 43 20.22 -16.54 -1.18
N ARG A 44 19.38 -16.89 -2.17
CA ARG A 44 19.40 -18.22 -2.75
C ARG A 44 20.71 -18.45 -3.52
N PRO A 45 21.33 -19.64 -3.45
CA PRO A 45 22.52 -19.96 -4.22
C PRO A 45 22.28 -19.80 -5.71
N LEU A 46 23.25 -19.21 -6.42
CA LEU A 46 23.18 -19.03 -7.86
C LEU A 46 23.01 -20.38 -8.57
N PRO A 47 22.28 -20.44 -9.70
CA PRO A 47 22.27 -21.64 -10.53
C PRO A 47 23.69 -21.95 -11.03
N ARG A 48 23.98 -23.22 -11.28
CA ARG A 48 25.26 -23.62 -11.87
C ARG A 48 25.47 -22.86 -13.18
N ASN A 49 26.67 -22.33 -13.37
CA ASN A 49 27.07 -21.56 -14.56
C ASN A 49 26.27 -20.27 -14.79
N TYR A 50 25.72 -19.64 -13.75
CA TYR A 50 25.12 -18.31 -13.91
C TYR A 50 26.18 -17.30 -14.35
N GLY A 51 26.09 -16.81 -15.59
CA GLY A 51 27.14 -16.02 -16.22
C GLY A 51 26.96 -14.50 -16.18
N ASN A 52 25.81 -14.00 -15.70
CA ASN A 52 25.53 -12.55 -15.76
C ASN A 52 26.29 -11.78 -14.68
N GLN A 53 27.47 -11.28 -15.04
CA GLN A 53 28.38 -10.57 -14.12
C GLN A 53 27.79 -9.28 -13.54
N ILE A 54 26.94 -8.58 -14.30
CA ILE A 54 26.29 -7.35 -13.83
C ILE A 54 25.35 -7.68 -12.66
N VAL A 55 24.51 -8.72 -12.83
CA VAL A 55 23.59 -9.17 -11.78
C VAL A 55 24.34 -9.76 -10.58
N ILE A 56 25.42 -10.51 -10.80
CA ILE A 56 26.25 -11.07 -9.70
C ILE A 56 26.83 -9.95 -8.84
N LYS A 57 27.50 -8.97 -9.46
CA LYS A 57 28.11 -7.83 -8.73
C LYS A 57 27.05 -7.02 -7.99
N PHE A 58 25.89 -6.79 -8.63
CA PHE A 58 24.79 -6.09 -7.97
C PHE A 58 24.23 -6.88 -6.78
N ARG A 59 24.10 -8.20 -6.90
CA ARG A 59 23.64 -9.09 -5.81
C ARG A 59 24.57 -9.01 -4.60
N GLU A 60 25.88 -9.04 -4.83
CA GLU A 60 26.90 -8.88 -3.77
C GLU A 60 26.83 -7.50 -3.12
N LYS A 61 26.73 -6.43 -3.94
CA LYS A 61 26.55 -5.06 -3.45
C LYS A 61 25.28 -4.95 -2.60
N LEU A 62 24.17 -5.50 -3.06
CA LEU A 62 22.90 -5.49 -2.34
C LEU A 62 23.00 -6.23 -1.00
N GLU A 63 23.64 -7.41 -0.99
CA GLU A 63 23.85 -8.18 0.24
C GLU A 63 24.64 -7.38 1.28
N ASN A 64 25.74 -6.74 0.87
CA ASN A 64 26.58 -5.94 1.76
C ASN A 64 25.83 -4.72 2.29
N LYS A 65 25.14 -3.98 1.40
CA LYS A 65 24.38 -2.80 1.80
C LYS A 65 23.22 -3.11 2.74
N LEU A 66 22.53 -4.24 2.56
CA LEU A 66 21.52 -4.69 3.52
C LEU A 66 22.14 -4.90 4.92
N LYS A 67 23.31 -5.56 5.01
CA LYS A 67 24.03 -5.75 6.27
C LYS A 67 24.45 -4.41 6.89
N GLU A 68 24.99 -3.49 6.09
CA GLU A 68 25.39 -2.14 6.53
C GLU A 68 24.23 -1.36 7.16
N HIS A 69 23.01 -1.51 6.63
CA HIS A 69 21.80 -0.88 7.17
C HIS A 69 21.14 -1.67 8.33
N GLY A 70 21.76 -2.74 8.83
CA GLY A 70 21.30 -3.48 10.01
C GLY A 70 20.29 -4.59 9.72
N VAL A 71 20.11 -4.98 8.45
CA VAL A 71 19.30 -6.15 8.09
C VAL A 71 20.05 -7.44 8.44
N GLN A 72 19.33 -8.40 9.03
CA GLN A 72 19.89 -9.72 9.33
C GLN A 72 19.93 -10.58 8.04
N VAL A 73 21.08 -10.63 7.39
CA VAL A 73 21.30 -11.51 6.24
C VAL A 73 21.71 -12.90 6.73
N ILE A 74 20.80 -13.87 6.61
CA ILE A 74 20.97 -15.24 7.08
C ILE A 74 21.51 -16.10 5.93
N PRO A 75 22.63 -16.84 6.13
CA PRO A 75 23.13 -17.79 5.13
C PRO A 75 22.06 -18.79 4.70
N TRP A 76 22.05 -19.18 3.42
CA TRP A 76 21.02 -20.06 2.86
C TRP A 76 20.88 -21.38 3.63
N ASP A 77 22.00 -21.96 4.07
CA ASP A 77 22.03 -23.24 4.78
C ASP A 77 21.40 -23.16 6.17
N GLU A 78 21.40 -21.98 6.80
CA GLU A 78 20.74 -21.73 8.08
C GLU A 78 19.27 -21.30 7.91
N ALA A 79 18.99 -20.57 6.83
CA ALA A 79 17.67 -20.05 6.49
C ALA A 79 16.72 -21.15 5.97
N ALA A 80 17.25 -22.20 5.33
CA ALA A 80 16.47 -23.25 4.69
C ALA A 80 16.71 -24.63 5.34
N GLU A 81 15.63 -25.28 5.78
CA GLU A 81 15.67 -26.58 6.45
C GLU A 81 15.04 -27.69 5.59
N LEU A 82 15.43 -28.95 5.82
CA LEU A 82 14.76 -30.09 5.20
C LEU A 82 13.42 -30.32 5.91
N PRO A 83 12.27 -30.22 5.20
CA PRO A 83 10.98 -30.48 5.82
C PRO A 83 10.88 -31.92 6.32
N ALA A 84 10.20 -32.12 7.44
CA ALA A 84 9.89 -33.46 7.94
C ALA A 84 9.03 -34.24 6.92
N GLY A 85 9.39 -35.50 6.64
CA GLY A 85 8.67 -36.39 5.72
C GLY A 85 9.57 -37.24 4.83
N LEU A 86 9.10 -38.44 4.44
CA LEU A 86 9.84 -39.36 3.57
C LEU A 86 10.09 -38.77 2.17
N ILE A 87 9.08 -38.16 1.57
CA ILE A 87 9.15 -37.60 0.20
C ILE A 87 10.06 -36.35 0.15
N SER A 88 10.03 -35.49 1.18
CA SER A 88 10.90 -34.31 1.26
C SER A 88 12.37 -34.68 1.50
N LYS A 89 12.63 -35.76 2.26
CA LYS A 89 13.97 -36.33 2.43
C LYS A 89 14.52 -36.92 1.12
N VAL A 90 13.68 -37.61 0.35
CA VAL A 90 14.05 -38.17 -0.98
C VAL A 90 14.35 -37.07 -1.99
N LEU A 91 13.52 -36.04 -2.07
CA LEU A 91 13.72 -34.90 -2.99
C LEU A 91 14.78 -33.89 -2.52
N ARG A 92 15.34 -34.05 -1.31
CA ARG A 92 16.31 -33.15 -0.63
C ARG A 92 15.98 -31.65 -0.77
N THR A 93 14.70 -31.31 -0.91
CA THR A 93 14.26 -29.95 -1.21
C THR A 93 14.17 -29.18 0.10
N ARG A 94 15.15 -28.31 0.37
CA ARG A 94 15.12 -27.43 1.53
C ARG A 94 14.03 -26.38 1.40
N LYS A 95 13.43 -25.96 2.51
CA LYS A 95 12.42 -24.90 2.57
C LYS A 95 12.89 -23.81 3.52
N VAL A 96 12.85 -22.57 3.05
CA VAL A 96 13.11 -21.34 3.80
C VAL A 96 12.11 -21.21 4.95
N LYS A 97 12.64 -21.03 6.16
CA LYS A 97 11.89 -20.94 7.41
C LYS A 97 10.93 -19.75 7.40
N ARG A 98 9.81 -19.89 8.13
CA ARG A 98 8.74 -18.86 8.23
C ARG A 98 9.19 -17.50 8.81
N ASN A 99 10.34 -17.45 9.49
CA ASN A 99 10.88 -16.23 10.10
C ASN A 99 11.79 -15.42 9.15
N ILE A 100 11.92 -15.85 7.90
CA ILE A 100 12.63 -15.09 6.85
C ILE A 100 11.61 -14.20 6.14
N HIS A 101 11.90 -12.91 6.06
CA HIS A 101 11.00 -11.90 5.48
C HIS A 101 11.17 -11.78 3.97
N ALA A 102 12.38 -12.02 3.44
CA ALA A 102 12.58 -12.08 2.00
C ALA A 102 13.65 -13.08 1.56
N VAL A 103 13.45 -13.61 0.36
CA VAL A 103 14.43 -14.42 -0.37
C VAL A 103 14.81 -13.67 -1.64
N VAL A 104 16.10 -13.35 -1.77
CA VAL A 104 16.67 -12.78 -2.99
C VAL A 104 17.15 -13.93 -3.89
N ASP A 105 16.66 -13.96 -5.12
CA ASP A 105 17.11 -14.90 -6.17
C ASP A 105 17.39 -14.14 -7.48
N VAL A 106 17.99 -14.83 -8.44
CA VAL A 106 18.18 -14.33 -9.81
C VAL A 106 17.15 -14.94 -10.75
N LYS A 107 16.84 -14.27 -11.86
CA LYS A 107 16.03 -14.87 -12.94
C LYS A 107 16.75 -16.11 -13.47
N ARG A 108 16.08 -17.26 -13.42
CA ARG A 108 16.59 -18.55 -13.89
C ARG A 108 15.98 -18.86 -15.24
N GLU A 109 16.82 -19.26 -16.19
CA GLU A 109 16.34 -19.70 -17.50
C GLU A 109 15.74 -21.10 -17.43
N TYR A 110 14.67 -21.31 -18.20
CA TYR A 110 14.05 -22.61 -18.35
C TYR A 110 14.84 -23.43 -19.37
N SER A 111 15.37 -24.59 -18.95
CA SER A 111 15.83 -25.57 -19.92
C SER A 111 14.63 -26.16 -20.68
N LEU A 112 14.87 -26.69 -21.88
CA LEU A 112 13.85 -27.41 -22.66
C LEU A 112 13.25 -28.57 -21.86
N THR A 113 14.09 -29.29 -21.12
CA THR A 113 13.67 -30.39 -20.24
C THR A 113 12.73 -29.92 -19.13
N ARG A 114 13.02 -28.79 -18.49
CA ARG A 114 12.14 -28.20 -17.48
C ARG A 114 10.82 -27.76 -18.09
N THR A 115 10.85 -27.11 -19.25
CA THR A 115 9.64 -26.67 -19.95
C THR A 115 8.68 -27.85 -20.20
N PHE A 116 9.22 -28.99 -20.65
CA PHE A 116 8.45 -30.22 -20.83
C PHE A 116 7.87 -30.76 -19.51
N LEU A 117 8.70 -30.88 -18.47
CA LEU A 117 8.27 -31.36 -17.15
C LEU A 117 7.22 -30.43 -16.51
N SER A 118 7.35 -29.12 -16.67
CA SER A 118 6.37 -28.13 -16.21
C SER A 118 5.03 -28.30 -16.92
N GLY A 119 5.04 -28.67 -18.21
CA GLY A 119 3.82 -29.02 -18.95
C GLY A 119 3.12 -30.27 -18.40
N ILE A 120 3.90 -31.29 -17.99
CA ILE A 120 3.36 -32.48 -17.32
C ILE A 120 2.76 -32.12 -15.96
N ALA A 121 3.50 -31.36 -15.15
CA ALA A 121 3.05 -30.92 -13.84
C ALA A 121 1.77 -30.08 -13.92
N GLU A 122 1.66 -29.22 -14.94
CA GLU A 122 0.45 -28.43 -15.20
C GLU A 122 -0.74 -29.31 -15.59
N ARG A 123 -0.55 -30.33 -16.44
CA ARG A 123 -1.61 -31.31 -16.76
C ARG A 123 -2.07 -32.07 -15.53
N MET A 124 -1.13 -32.58 -14.72
CA MET A 124 -1.46 -33.27 -13.47
C MET A 124 -2.25 -32.37 -12.52
N TYR A 125 -1.84 -31.10 -12.40
CA TYR A 125 -2.57 -30.11 -11.63
C TYR A 125 -4.00 -29.94 -12.15
N GLY A 126 -4.20 -29.85 -13.47
CA GLY A 126 -5.53 -29.76 -14.08
C GLY A 126 -6.49 -30.87 -13.64
N TYR A 127 -6.00 -32.09 -13.50
CA TYR A 127 -6.81 -33.23 -13.02
C TYR A 127 -7.06 -33.23 -11.51
N LEU A 128 -6.09 -32.76 -10.71
CA LEU A 128 -6.15 -32.78 -9.24
C LEU A 128 -6.72 -31.49 -8.63
N ARG A 129 -6.98 -30.48 -9.45
CA ARG A 129 -7.40 -29.14 -9.01
C ARG A 129 -8.73 -29.19 -8.26
N ARG A 130 -8.74 -28.68 -7.04
CA ARG A 130 -9.95 -28.43 -6.23
C ARG A 130 -10.00 -26.97 -5.77
N PRO A 131 -11.19 -26.35 -5.64
CA PRO A 131 -11.31 -24.93 -5.28
C PRO A 131 -10.65 -24.54 -3.94
N ASP A 132 -10.64 -25.47 -2.99
CA ASP A 132 -10.19 -25.30 -1.61
C ASP A 132 -8.68 -25.49 -1.41
N MET A 133 -7.94 -25.98 -2.41
CA MET A 133 -6.49 -26.23 -2.29
C MET A 133 -5.73 -24.99 -1.79
N SER A 134 -4.90 -25.14 -0.77
CA SER A 134 -3.98 -24.09 -0.31
C SER A 134 -2.89 -23.80 -1.35
N VAL A 135 -2.23 -22.64 -1.23
CA VAL A 135 -1.07 -22.26 -2.06
C VAL A 135 0.00 -23.36 -2.02
N MET A 136 0.25 -23.93 -0.83
CA MET A 136 1.26 -24.98 -0.65
C MET A 136 0.88 -26.29 -1.34
N GLU A 137 -0.40 -26.67 -1.33
CA GLU A 137 -0.88 -27.85 -2.07
C GLU A 137 -0.73 -27.65 -3.58
N ILE A 138 -1.08 -26.46 -4.10
CA ILE A 138 -0.90 -26.14 -5.52
C ILE A 138 0.57 -26.25 -5.89
N LEU A 139 1.47 -25.58 -5.16
CA LEU A 139 2.91 -25.59 -5.42
C LEU A 139 3.53 -27.00 -5.30
N LYS A 140 2.96 -27.87 -4.46
CA LYS A 140 3.40 -29.27 -4.33
C LYS A 140 3.05 -30.09 -5.58
N VAL A 141 1.89 -29.84 -6.18
CA VAL A 141 1.39 -30.59 -7.35
C VAL A 141 1.92 -30.03 -8.67
N SER A 142 1.96 -28.70 -8.83
CA SER A 142 2.37 -28.06 -10.09
C SER A 142 3.82 -27.61 -10.11
N GLY A 143 4.40 -27.28 -8.96
CA GLY A 143 5.71 -26.63 -8.86
C GLY A 143 6.90 -27.58 -8.80
N TRP A 144 6.70 -28.91 -8.74
CA TRP A 144 7.82 -29.87 -8.58
C TRP A 144 8.76 -29.92 -9.79
N ALA A 145 8.25 -29.57 -10.98
CA ALA A 145 9.03 -29.48 -12.21
C ALA A 145 9.68 -28.10 -12.41
N ASP A 146 9.22 -27.10 -11.65
CA ASP A 146 9.71 -25.73 -11.71
C ASP A 146 10.81 -25.47 -10.67
N ASP A 147 11.60 -24.43 -10.95
CA ASP A 147 12.70 -23.98 -10.10
C ASP A 147 12.45 -22.58 -9.51
N PHE A 148 11.19 -22.16 -9.43
CA PHE A 148 10.80 -20.87 -8.86
C PHE A 148 11.03 -20.85 -7.34
N THR A 149 11.46 -19.70 -6.83
CA THR A 149 11.73 -19.48 -5.41
C THR A 149 10.52 -19.75 -4.51
N ALA A 150 9.29 -19.50 -4.99
CA ALA A 150 8.06 -19.76 -4.24
C ALA A 150 7.93 -21.21 -3.76
N ARG A 151 8.46 -22.18 -4.53
CA ARG A 151 8.52 -23.58 -4.11
C ARG A 151 9.38 -23.77 -2.86
N TYR A 152 10.37 -22.93 -2.64
CA TYR A 152 11.32 -23.09 -1.53
C TYR A 152 10.86 -22.37 -0.27
N VAL A 153 9.68 -21.74 -0.25
CA VAL A 153 9.21 -20.96 0.89
C VAL A 153 8.21 -21.76 1.73
N GLN A 154 8.31 -21.70 3.06
CA GLN A 154 7.31 -22.32 3.97
C GLN A 154 6.07 -21.45 4.17
N ASP A 155 6.20 -20.13 4.04
CA ASP A 155 5.11 -19.16 4.23
C ASP A 155 5.11 -18.10 3.11
N PRO A 156 4.46 -18.39 1.97
CA PRO A 156 4.44 -17.49 0.82
C PRO A 156 3.64 -16.19 1.04
N PHE A 157 2.90 -16.07 2.16
CA PHE A 157 2.17 -14.85 2.51
C PHE A 157 3.05 -13.84 3.26
N ASN A 158 4.10 -14.33 3.93
CA ASN A 158 4.95 -13.51 4.78
C ASN A 158 6.41 -13.41 4.30
N THR A 159 6.85 -14.35 3.46
CA THR A 159 8.17 -14.30 2.83
C THR A 159 8.06 -13.73 1.42
N GLN A 160 8.62 -12.55 1.20
CA GLN A 160 8.67 -11.92 -0.11
C GLN A 160 9.77 -12.52 -0.99
N ILE A 161 9.50 -12.59 -2.28
CA ILE A 161 10.48 -13.05 -3.26
C ILE A 161 10.93 -11.85 -4.07
N ILE A 162 12.24 -11.59 -4.02
CA ILE A 162 12.92 -10.54 -4.78
C ILE A 162 13.71 -11.22 -5.89
N THR A 163 13.46 -10.85 -7.14
CA THR A 163 14.20 -11.39 -8.29
C THR A 163 15.05 -10.33 -8.96
N LEU A 164 16.34 -10.61 -9.05
CA LEU A 164 17.31 -9.79 -9.78
C LEU A 164 17.42 -10.30 -11.22
N MET A 165 17.34 -9.40 -12.19
CA MET A 165 17.46 -9.70 -13.61
C MET A 165 18.04 -8.53 -14.39
N PRO A 166 18.54 -8.72 -15.62
CA PRO A 166 18.93 -7.60 -16.47
C PRO A 166 17.78 -6.61 -16.67
N LEU A 167 18.10 -5.31 -16.73
CA LEU A 167 17.13 -4.28 -17.01
C LEU A 167 16.63 -4.40 -18.46
N GLU A 168 15.32 -4.55 -18.63
CA GLU A 168 14.65 -4.59 -19.93
C GLU A 168 14.85 -3.24 -20.66
N PRO A 169 15.42 -3.21 -21.88
CA PRO A 169 15.67 -1.95 -22.60
C PRO A 169 14.40 -1.12 -22.83
N GLU A 170 13.29 -1.77 -23.20
CA GLU A 170 12.00 -1.11 -23.42
C GLU A 170 11.46 -0.50 -22.11
N PHE A 171 11.69 -1.12 -20.96
CA PHE A 171 11.28 -0.54 -19.67
C PHE A 171 12.09 0.73 -19.36
N ALA A 172 13.38 0.74 -19.70
CA ALA A 172 14.29 1.85 -19.43
C ALA A 172 14.18 3.01 -20.45
N ASP A 173 13.52 2.79 -21.59
CA ASP A 173 13.33 3.82 -22.61
C ASP A 173 12.37 4.91 -22.12
N LYS A 174 12.82 6.17 -22.21
CA LYS A 174 12.06 7.36 -21.82
C LYS A 174 10.78 7.55 -22.65
N ASN A 175 10.75 7.03 -23.88
CA ASN A 175 9.60 7.14 -24.78
C ASN A 175 8.56 6.05 -24.55
N THR A 176 8.87 5.01 -23.78
CA THR A 176 7.91 3.96 -23.42
C THR A 176 6.84 4.54 -22.50
N THR A 177 5.57 4.32 -22.87
CA THR A 177 4.43 4.77 -22.08
C THR A 177 4.38 4.07 -20.72
N TYR A 178 3.79 4.73 -19.73
CA TYR A 178 3.61 4.16 -18.39
C TYR A 178 2.92 2.78 -18.44
N ASP A 179 1.79 2.67 -19.16
CA ASP A 179 1.05 1.41 -19.29
C ASP A 179 1.91 0.28 -19.85
N ARG A 180 2.78 0.60 -20.81
CA ARG A 180 3.70 -0.39 -21.40
C ARG A 180 4.77 -0.82 -20.40
N ARG A 181 5.34 0.11 -19.64
CA ARG A 181 6.30 -0.22 -18.55
C ARG A 181 5.65 -1.11 -17.50
N ILE A 182 4.43 -0.81 -17.07
CA ILE A 182 3.73 -1.63 -16.08
C ILE A 182 3.37 -3.00 -16.64
N ALA A 183 2.97 -3.10 -17.92
CA ALA A 183 2.73 -4.39 -18.56
C ALA A 183 3.98 -5.28 -18.56
N ILE A 184 5.16 -4.72 -18.87
CA ILE A 184 6.45 -5.43 -18.79
C ILE A 184 6.74 -5.86 -17.35
N GLY A 185 6.55 -4.95 -16.39
CA GLY A 185 6.76 -5.21 -14.97
C GLY A 185 5.88 -6.33 -14.42
N LEU A 186 4.57 -6.27 -14.67
CA LEU A 186 3.60 -7.28 -14.26
C LEU A 186 3.91 -8.64 -14.88
N GLN A 187 4.23 -8.67 -16.18
CA GLN A 187 4.62 -9.91 -16.85
C GLN A 187 5.82 -10.55 -16.16
N ASN A 188 6.82 -9.76 -15.81
CA ASN A 188 8.00 -10.26 -15.10
C ASN A 188 7.64 -10.78 -13.70
N LEU A 189 6.88 -10.03 -12.89
CA LEU A 189 6.44 -10.43 -11.54
C LEU A 189 5.73 -11.80 -11.56
N ILE A 190 4.79 -11.95 -12.50
CA ILE A 190 4.02 -13.17 -12.73
C ILE A 190 4.93 -14.32 -13.16
N ALA A 191 5.81 -14.07 -14.14
CA ALA A 191 6.64 -15.10 -14.73
C ALA A 191 7.64 -15.68 -13.71
N THR A 192 8.09 -14.89 -12.74
CA THR A 192 9.05 -15.32 -11.72
C THR A 192 8.40 -15.72 -10.40
N MET A 193 7.07 -15.55 -10.24
CA MET A 193 6.37 -15.71 -8.97
C MET A 193 6.95 -14.82 -7.87
N SER A 194 7.32 -13.59 -8.24
CA SER A 194 8.01 -12.65 -7.37
C SER A 194 7.08 -11.52 -6.95
N VAL A 195 7.31 -11.02 -5.74
CA VAL A 195 6.60 -9.83 -5.21
C VAL A 195 7.34 -8.56 -5.63
N ILE A 196 8.66 -8.66 -5.80
CA ILE A 196 9.54 -7.57 -6.17
C ILE A 196 10.51 -8.04 -7.26
N ILE A 197 10.72 -7.21 -8.27
CA ILE A 197 11.73 -7.41 -9.30
C ILE A 197 12.64 -6.20 -9.35
N MET A 198 13.94 -6.46 -9.51
CA MET A 198 14.93 -5.44 -9.76
C MET A 198 15.61 -5.70 -11.11
N GLY A 199 15.41 -4.77 -12.05
CA GLY A 199 16.09 -4.77 -13.34
C GLY A 199 17.43 -4.07 -13.22
N ILE A 200 18.53 -4.74 -13.54
CA ILE A 200 19.90 -4.27 -13.26
C ILE A 200 20.61 -3.90 -14.57
N ALA A 201 21.20 -2.71 -14.58
CA ALA A 201 22.14 -2.22 -15.60
C ALA A 201 23.46 -1.77 -14.92
N PRO A 202 24.53 -1.47 -15.69
CA PRO A 202 25.83 -1.11 -15.12
C PRO A 202 25.83 0.12 -14.20
N ASP A 203 25.01 1.13 -14.52
CA ASP A 203 24.96 2.45 -13.87
C ASP A 203 23.64 2.71 -13.12
N ARG A 204 22.63 1.87 -13.34
CA ARG A 204 21.27 2.08 -12.85
C ARG A 204 20.52 0.78 -12.61
N PHE A 205 19.43 0.86 -11.87
CA PHE A 205 18.53 -0.26 -11.64
C PHE A 205 17.08 0.21 -11.51
N SER A 206 16.13 -0.65 -11.83
CA SER A 206 14.71 -0.40 -11.62
C SER A 206 14.16 -1.19 -10.44
N LEU A 207 13.03 -0.74 -9.90
CA LEU A 207 12.21 -1.50 -8.97
C LEU A 207 10.82 -1.66 -9.58
N VAL A 208 10.34 -2.90 -9.64
CA VAL A 208 8.95 -3.20 -9.98
C VAL A 208 8.35 -4.05 -8.88
N ASN A 209 7.21 -3.63 -8.36
CA ASN A 209 6.39 -4.42 -7.44
C ASN A 209 4.90 -4.14 -7.74
N MET A 210 4.01 -4.65 -6.87
CA MET A 210 2.56 -4.44 -7.02
C MET A 210 2.07 -3.02 -6.71
N ASN A 211 2.96 -2.08 -6.35
CA ASN A 211 2.62 -0.65 -6.35
C ASN A 211 2.55 -0.08 -7.77
N LEU A 212 3.01 -0.86 -8.77
CA LEU A 212 3.02 -0.44 -10.18
C LEU A 212 3.81 0.87 -10.37
N SER A 213 4.94 1.00 -9.67
CA SER A 213 5.89 2.08 -9.92
C SER A 213 6.81 1.72 -11.09
N ASP A 214 7.25 2.75 -11.82
CA ASP A 214 8.18 2.65 -12.94
C ASP A 214 9.53 3.32 -12.61
N SER A 215 9.87 3.38 -11.32
CA SER A 215 11.06 4.08 -10.81
C SER A 215 12.36 3.42 -11.30
N ILE A 216 13.28 4.28 -11.76
CA ILE A 216 14.65 3.93 -12.12
C ILE A 216 15.59 4.75 -11.23
N TYR A 217 16.54 4.06 -10.60
CA TYR A 217 17.50 4.62 -9.66
C TYR A 217 18.90 4.52 -10.25
N LEU A 218 19.74 5.51 -9.93
CA LEU A 218 21.16 5.44 -10.21
C LEU A 218 21.89 4.66 -9.10
N ASN A 219 23.02 4.05 -9.44
CA ASN A 219 23.79 3.24 -8.50
C ASN A 219 24.36 4.03 -7.30
N GLU A 220 24.52 5.35 -7.44
CA GLU A 220 24.92 6.28 -6.37
C GLU A 220 23.81 6.43 -5.33
N GLY A 221 22.54 6.27 -5.72
CA GLY A 221 21.38 6.36 -4.83
C GLY A 221 21.04 5.06 -4.09
N MET A 222 21.93 4.06 -4.11
CA MET A 222 21.66 2.72 -3.56
C MET A 222 21.34 2.74 -2.06
N ASP A 223 22.04 3.55 -1.27
CA ASP A 223 21.84 3.60 0.19
C ASP A 223 20.47 4.20 0.54
N ASP A 224 20.08 5.29 -0.13
CA ASP A 224 18.74 5.87 0.00
C ASP A 224 17.67 4.88 -0.48
N PHE A 225 17.89 4.20 -1.60
CA PHE A 225 16.97 3.19 -2.11
C PHE A 225 16.77 2.03 -1.13
N ILE A 226 17.85 1.50 -0.56
CA ILE A 226 17.76 0.36 0.36
C ILE A 226 17.01 0.77 1.62
N LEU A 227 17.40 1.91 2.20
CA LEU A 227 16.84 2.37 3.45
C LEU A 227 15.39 2.83 3.30
N ASN A 228 15.09 3.65 2.28
CA ASN A 228 13.81 4.32 2.14
C ASN A 228 12.85 3.63 1.17
N SER A 229 13.26 2.60 0.43
CA SER A 229 12.37 1.88 -0.50
C SER A 229 12.38 0.38 -0.29
N LEU A 230 13.53 -0.29 -0.31
CA LEU A 230 13.57 -1.75 -0.25
C LEU A 230 13.23 -2.32 1.13
N ILE A 231 13.90 -1.84 2.19
CA ILE A 231 13.68 -2.32 3.57
C ILE A 231 12.22 -2.15 4.01
N PRO A 232 11.58 -0.98 3.83
CA PRO A 232 10.18 -0.79 4.18
C PRO A 232 9.25 -1.75 3.42
N LYS A 233 9.53 -1.99 2.12
CA LYS A 233 8.77 -2.96 1.34
C LYS A 233 8.93 -4.38 1.85
N ILE A 234 10.13 -4.80 2.25
CA ILE A 234 10.37 -6.13 2.84
C ILE A 234 9.68 -6.27 4.20
N TYR A 235 9.75 -5.23 5.02
CA TYR A 235 9.20 -5.21 6.38
C TYR A 235 7.67 -5.32 6.39
N ALA A 236 6.99 -4.58 5.51
CA ALA A 236 5.53 -4.50 5.45
C ALA A 236 4.99 -5.18 4.17
N PRO A 237 4.90 -6.52 4.09
CA PRO A 237 4.40 -7.20 2.90
C PRO A 237 2.95 -6.81 2.61
N ILE A 238 2.58 -6.81 1.32
CA ILE A 238 1.21 -6.52 0.88
C ILE A 238 0.27 -7.57 1.46
N ARG A 239 -0.68 -7.13 2.28
CA ARG A 239 -1.73 -7.97 2.83
C ARG A 239 -3.07 -7.28 2.63
N PRO A 240 -3.84 -7.67 1.60
CA PRO A 240 -5.18 -7.12 1.43
C PRO A 240 -6.04 -7.33 2.68
N PRO A 241 -7.05 -6.46 2.92
CA PRO A 241 -7.98 -6.63 4.03
C PRO A 241 -8.70 -7.97 3.97
N VAL A 242 -8.61 -8.74 5.06
CA VAL A 242 -9.30 -10.03 5.19
C VAL A 242 -10.77 -9.78 5.50
N LEU A 243 -11.66 -10.36 4.69
CA LEU A 243 -13.10 -10.08 4.78
C LEU A 243 -13.76 -10.52 6.08
N ASN A 244 -13.22 -11.52 6.79
CA ASN A 244 -13.79 -11.99 8.06
C ASN A 244 -13.66 -10.96 9.19
N ARG A 245 -12.87 -9.90 9.01
CA ARG A 245 -12.73 -8.80 9.97
C ARG A 245 -13.86 -7.78 9.88
N PHE A 246 -14.60 -7.78 8.77
CA PHE A 246 -15.69 -6.84 8.55
C PHE A 246 -16.98 -7.43 9.06
N LYS A 247 -17.78 -6.61 9.75
CA LYS A 247 -19.21 -6.88 9.85
C LYS A 247 -19.81 -6.60 8.48
N LYS A 248 -20.37 -7.66 7.87
CA LYS A 248 -20.94 -7.62 6.52
C LYS A 248 -22.40 -7.20 6.57
N GLY A 249 -22.84 -6.43 5.59
CA GLY A 249 -24.22 -6.02 5.40
C GLY A 249 -24.53 -5.76 3.93
N GLU A 250 -25.72 -5.26 3.69
CA GLU A 250 -26.18 -4.81 2.37
C GLU A 250 -26.72 -3.38 2.49
N TYR A 251 -26.63 -2.61 1.42
CA TYR A 251 -27.21 -1.27 1.34
C TYR A 251 -27.95 -1.10 0.02
N ASP A 252 -28.90 -0.16 0.00
CA ASP A 252 -29.58 0.25 -1.22
C ASP A 252 -28.85 1.47 -1.83
N PRO A 253 -28.29 1.36 -3.04
CA PRO A 253 -27.63 2.48 -3.70
C PRO A 253 -28.53 3.69 -3.94
N GLU A 254 -29.85 3.50 -3.99
CA GLU A 254 -30.82 4.58 -4.22
C GLU A 254 -31.17 5.36 -2.95
N GLU A 255 -30.94 4.78 -1.76
CA GLU A 255 -31.17 5.45 -0.47
C GLU A 255 -30.10 6.52 -0.14
N SER A 256 -29.03 6.61 -0.94
CA SER A 256 -27.89 7.51 -0.71
C SER A 256 -27.44 8.22 -1.99
N VAL A 257 -27.02 9.48 -1.88
CA VAL A 257 -26.47 10.24 -3.01
C VAL A 257 -25.03 9.85 -3.35
N PHE A 258 -24.30 9.28 -2.39
CA PHE A 258 -22.86 9.04 -2.50
C PHE A 258 -22.46 8.02 -3.59
N PRO A 259 -23.16 6.88 -3.78
CA PRO A 259 -22.86 5.96 -4.88
C PRO A 259 -22.97 6.62 -6.26
N LYS A 260 -24.04 7.39 -6.50
CA LYS A 260 -24.24 8.12 -7.76
C LYS A 260 -23.15 9.18 -7.96
N GLN A 261 -22.82 9.93 -6.91
CA GLN A 261 -21.74 10.92 -6.95
C GLN A 261 -20.38 10.30 -7.25
N LEU A 262 -20.09 9.11 -6.70
CA LEU A 262 -18.85 8.39 -6.96
C LEU A 262 -18.78 7.87 -8.42
N ALA A 263 -19.88 7.33 -8.95
CA ALA A 263 -19.95 6.92 -10.35
C ALA A 263 -19.75 8.12 -11.29
N GLU A 264 -20.36 9.26 -10.97
CA GLU A 264 -20.18 10.50 -11.72
C GLU A 264 -18.74 11.03 -11.63
N LEU A 265 -18.11 11.00 -10.44
CA LEU A 265 -16.70 11.34 -10.27
C LEU A 265 -15.82 10.51 -11.21
N GLY A 266 -16.04 9.19 -11.25
CA GLY A 266 -15.35 8.29 -12.17
C GLY A 266 -15.50 8.69 -13.63
N ARG A 267 -16.74 8.93 -14.07
CA ARG A 267 -17.06 9.36 -15.44
C ARG A 267 -16.34 10.65 -15.82
N LEU A 268 -16.27 11.62 -14.91
CA LEU A 268 -15.61 12.90 -15.13
C LEU A 268 -14.08 12.78 -15.20
N LEU A 269 -13.49 11.78 -14.53
CA LEU A 269 -12.05 11.50 -14.60
C LEU A 269 -11.62 10.80 -15.89
N ARG A 270 -12.57 10.28 -16.69
CA ARG A 270 -12.26 9.46 -17.88
C ARG A 270 -11.33 10.17 -18.86
N SER A 271 -11.51 11.47 -19.09
CA SER A 271 -10.70 12.24 -20.04
C SER A 271 -9.25 12.43 -19.59
N THR A 272 -8.96 12.24 -18.30
CA THR A 272 -7.63 12.48 -17.74
C THR A 272 -6.63 11.36 -18.05
N ASN A 273 -7.10 10.17 -18.43
CA ASN A 273 -6.29 8.96 -18.61
C ASN A 273 -5.41 8.59 -17.39
N LEU A 274 -5.71 9.11 -16.19
CA LEU A 274 -5.00 8.76 -14.95
C LEU A 274 -5.41 7.39 -14.37
N PHE A 275 -6.45 6.77 -14.94
CA PHE A 275 -6.97 5.47 -14.55
C PHE A 275 -6.91 4.51 -15.75
N PRO A 276 -5.72 4.00 -16.10
CA PRO A 276 -5.59 3.08 -17.22
C PRO A 276 -6.37 1.79 -16.96
N GLN A 277 -6.73 1.11 -18.04
CA GLN A 277 -7.54 -0.10 -17.95
C GLN A 277 -6.78 -1.19 -17.17
N GLY A 278 -7.43 -1.74 -16.15
CA GLY A 278 -6.90 -2.88 -15.38
C GLY A 278 -6.66 -4.10 -16.26
N ALA A 279 -5.90 -5.07 -15.75
CA ALA A 279 -5.63 -6.33 -16.44
C ALA A 279 -6.07 -7.52 -15.57
N LYS A 280 -6.73 -8.50 -16.20
CA LYS A 280 -7.05 -9.76 -15.50
C LYS A 280 -5.80 -10.63 -15.43
N PHE A 281 -5.62 -11.32 -14.31
CA PHE A 281 -4.57 -12.33 -14.19
C PHE A 281 -4.74 -13.44 -15.22
N SER A 282 -5.99 -13.77 -15.60
CA SER A 282 -6.27 -14.75 -16.65
C SER A 282 -5.68 -14.39 -18.01
N GLU A 283 -5.54 -13.10 -18.31
CA GLU A 283 -5.01 -12.59 -19.59
C GLU A 283 -3.48 -12.53 -19.59
N LYS A 284 -2.84 -12.38 -18.43
CA LYS A 284 -1.39 -12.21 -18.29
C LYS A 284 -0.67 -13.49 -17.86
N VAL A 285 -1.35 -14.36 -17.11
CA VAL A 285 -0.81 -15.63 -16.61
C VAL A 285 -1.40 -16.78 -17.42
N LYS A 286 -0.57 -17.42 -18.26
CA LYS A 286 -1.03 -18.54 -19.10
C LYS A 286 -1.33 -19.81 -18.31
N ARG A 287 -0.51 -20.12 -17.30
CA ARG A 287 -0.63 -21.36 -16.49
C ARG A 287 -1.73 -21.24 -15.45
N GLN A 288 -2.60 -22.24 -15.36
CA GLN A 288 -3.72 -22.25 -14.42
C GLN A 288 -3.22 -22.34 -12.98
N SER A 289 -2.24 -23.20 -12.70
CA SER A 289 -1.69 -23.35 -11.34
C SER A 289 -1.09 -22.04 -10.80
N HIS A 290 -0.43 -21.29 -11.68
CA HIS A 290 0.13 -19.98 -11.37
C HIS A 290 -0.96 -18.95 -11.06
N ARG A 291 -2.05 -18.94 -11.83
CA ARG A 291 -3.22 -18.10 -11.56
C ARG A 291 -3.80 -18.39 -10.20
N ASP A 292 -4.04 -19.66 -9.90
CA ASP A 292 -4.65 -20.06 -8.63
C ASP A 292 -3.78 -19.69 -7.41
N VAL A 293 -2.45 -19.75 -7.56
CA VAL A 293 -1.51 -19.26 -6.53
C VAL A 293 -1.63 -17.75 -6.34
N VAL A 294 -1.55 -16.97 -7.41
CA VAL A 294 -1.63 -15.50 -7.36
C VAL A 294 -2.98 -15.04 -6.81
N GLU A 295 -4.09 -15.62 -7.29
CA GLU A 295 -5.44 -15.31 -6.80
C GLU A 295 -5.58 -15.60 -5.30
N LYS A 296 -5.01 -16.71 -4.79
CA LYS A 296 -5.07 -17.04 -3.36
C LYS A 296 -4.20 -16.12 -2.50
N ILE A 297 -3.01 -15.75 -2.96
CA ILE A 297 -2.15 -14.79 -2.24
C ILE A 297 -2.84 -13.41 -2.16
N LEU A 298 -3.62 -13.04 -3.18
CA LEU A 298 -4.32 -11.76 -3.26
C LEU A 298 -5.78 -11.78 -2.77
N GLU A 299 -6.12 -12.69 -1.86
CA GLU A 299 -7.44 -12.81 -1.21
C GLU A 299 -8.62 -13.01 -2.21
N GLY A 300 -8.35 -13.79 -3.26
CA GLY A 300 -9.32 -14.20 -4.28
C GLY A 300 -9.48 -13.20 -5.44
N ARG A 301 -8.68 -12.14 -5.49
CA ARG A 301 -8.75 -11.14 -6.56
C ARG A 301 -8.20 -11.70 -7.87
N THR A 302 -8.90 -11.39 -8.96
CA THR A 302 -8.68 -11.97 -10.30
C THR A 302 -7.97 -11.02 -11.27
N GLY A 303 -7.59 -9.82 -10.83
CA GLY A 303 -6.86 -8.85 -11.63
C GLY A 303 -6.21 -7.73 -10.82
N VAL A 304 -5.44 -6.92 -11.53
CA VAL A 304 -4.82 -5.69 -11.03
C VAL A 304 -5.57 -4.48 -11.55
N SER A 305 -5.69 -3.47 -10.69
CA SER A 305 -6.44 -2.26 -10.96
C SER A 305 -5.60 -1.07 -10.52
N TYR A 306 -5.54 -0.03 -11.35
CA TYR A 306 -4.72 1.15 -11.11
C TYR A 306 -5.47 2.17 -10.27
N GLY A 307 -4.90 2.56 -9.13
CA GLY A 307 -5.53 3.54 -8.25
C GLY A 307 -6.88 3.12 -7.68
N PHE A 308 -7.53 4.07 -7.00
CA PHE A 308 -8.91 3.97 -6.55
C PHE A 308 -9.58 5.33 -6.57
N ILE A 309 -10.91 5.33 -6.61
CA ILE A 309 -11.73 6.50 -6.29
C ILE A 309 -12.63 6.14 -5.10
N ALA A 310 -12.78 7.11 -4.20
CA ALA A 310 -13.61 6.97 -3.02
C ALA A 310 -14.26 8.30 -2.66
N LEU A 311 -15.37 8.22 -1.93
CA LEU A 311 -16.08 9.38 -1.41
C LEU A 311 -16.45 9.06 0.03
N ALA A 312 -15.73 9.68 0.97
CA ALA A 312 -16.10 9.61 2.36
C ALA A 312 -17.37 10.43 2.57
N GLU A 313 -18.34 9.84 3.26
CA GLU A 313 -19.58 10.52 3.63
C GLU A 313 -19.30 11.57 4.71
N ALA A 314 -20.25 12.49 4.89
CA ALA A 314 -20.17 13.44 6.01
C ALA A 314 -20.05 12.68 7.34
N PRO A 315 -19.08 13.03 8.21
CA PRO A 315 -18.86 12.30 9.46
C PRO A 315 -20.09 12.32 10.36
N ARG A 316 -20.50 11.16 10.87
CA ARG A 316 -21.67 11.05 11.73
C ARG A 316 -21.26 11.16 13.20
N TYR A 317 -21.81 12.15 13.88
CA TYR A 317 -21.64 12.37 15.31
C TYR A 317 -22.94 12.12 16.07
N GLU A 318 -22.83 11.57 17.28
CA GLU A 318 -23.97 11.40 18.18
C GLU A 318 -23.75 12.21 19.45
N GLY A 319 -24.40 13.39 19.51
CA GLY A 319 -24.21 14.37 20.58
C GLY A 319 -23.16 15.44 20.25
N ARG A 320 -22.54 16.03 21.28
CA ARG A 320 -21.57 17.12 21.09
C ARG A 320 -20.29 16.59 20.42
N VAL A 321 -19.84 17.30 19.39
CA VAL A 321 -18.56 17.04 18.71
C VAL A 321 -17.38 17.29 19.64
N THR A 322 -17.39 18.40 20.39
CA THR A 322 -16.34 18.76 21.34
C THR A 322 -16.89 18.84 22.76
N ILE A 323 -16.08 18.44 23.73
CA ILE A 323 -16.41 18.49 25.16
C ILE A 323 -15.33 19.24 25.96
N SER A 324 -15.66 19.67 27.17
CA SER A 324 -14.68 20.30 28.07
C SER A 324 -13.79 19.25 28.74
N LYS A 325 -12.62 19.69 29.22
CA LYS A 325 -11.71 18.86 30.05
C LYS A 325 -12.41 18.26 31.27
N THR A 326 -13.32 19.03 31.90
CA THR A 326 -14.11 18.56 33.05
C THR A 326 -15.03 17.40 32.68
N THR A 327 -15.65 17.44 31.48
CA THR A 327 -16.47 16.33 30.98
C THR A 327 -15.59 15.14 30.62
N TRP A 328 -14.46 15.37 29.95
CA TRP A 328 -13.48 14.33 29.58
C TRP A 328 -13.00 13.51 30.78
N ASN A 329 -12.70 14.19 31.89
CA ASN A 329 -12.20 13.55 33.12
C ASN A 329 -13.22 12.58 33.73
N LYS A 330 -14.52 12.71 33.41
CA LYS A 330 -15.61 11.84 33.87
C LYS A 330 -15.91 10.67 32.93
N LEU A 331 -15.27 10.62 31.76
CA LEU A 331 -15.45 9.53 30.79
C LEU A 331 -14.64 8.29 31.22
N GLN A 332 -15.10 7.12 30.80
CA GLN A 332 -14.45 5.84 31.09
C GLN A 332 -13.34 5.56 30.07
N LYS A 333 -12.30 4.83 30.47
CA LYS A 333 -11.27 4.37 29.54
C LYS A 333 -11.84 3.32 28.59
N VAL A 334 -11.41 3.33 27.33
CA VAL A 334 -11.78 2.28 26.37
C VAL A 334 -10.83 1.11 26.52
N GLU A 335 -11.31 0.00 27.09
CA GLU A 335 -10.50 -1.20 27.35
C GLU A 335 -9.83 -1.74 26.09
N SER A 336 -10.53 -1.77 24.96
CA SER A 336 -10.00 -2.29 23.70
C SER A 336 -8.89 -1.45 23.07
N VAL A 337 -8.75 -0.18 23.47
CA VAL A 337 -7.68 0.72 23.02
C VAL A 337 -6.52 0.70 24.02
N ASN A 338 -6.85 0.60 25.31
CA ASN A 338 -5.91 0.65 26.42
C ASN A 338 -4.94 1.85 26.35
N ASP A 339 -5.49 3.03 26.01
CA ASP A 339 -4.80 4.32 26.02
C ASP A 339 -5.71 5.35 26.69
N ASP A 340 -5.14 6.19 27.56
CA ASP A 340 -5.85 7.26 28.25
C ASP A 340 -6.21 8.43 27.33
N MET A 341 -5.65 8.47 26.12
CA MET A 341 -5.97 9.42 25.06
C MET A 341 -7.33 9.15 24.40
N VAL A 342 -7.95 7.99 24.65
CA VAL A 342 -9.28 7.65 24.16
C VAL A 342 -10.19 7.24 25.31
N ARG A 343 -11.35 7.89 25.40
CA ARG A 343 -12.35 7.63 26.43
C ARG A 343 -13.74 7.53 25.87
N GLU A 344 -14.62 6.86 26.60
CA GLU A 344 -15.98 6.55 26.19
C GLU A 344 -17.00 7.14 27.17
N ASN A 345 -18.11 7.64 26.60
CA ASN A 345 -19.25 8.11 27.39
C ASN A 345 -20.26 6.98 27.65
N LYS A 346 -21.27 7.25 28.50
CA LYS A 346 -22.32 6.27 28.85
C LYS A 346 -23.15 5.75 27.65
N LYS A 347 -23.14 6.45 26.51
CA LYS A 347 -23.82 6.03 25.27
C LYS A 347 -22.90 5.21 24.35
N GLY A 348 -21.69 4.90 24.82
CA GLY A 348 -20.68 4.18 24.07
C GLY A 348 -20.07 4.98 22.91
N ARG A 349 -19.98 6.31 23.01
CA ARG A 349 -19.29 7.16 22.02
C ARG A 349 -17.87 7.43 22.49
N TRP A 350 -16.92 7.23 21.58
CA TRP A 350 -15.51 7.50 21.83
C TRP A 350 -15.20 8.97 21.62
N TYR A 351 -14.33 9.49 22.47
CA TYR A 351 -13.72 10.80 22.40
C TYR A 351 -12.20 10.61 22.43
N VAL A 352 -11.49 11.47 21.72
CA VAL A 352 -10.04 11.52 21.70
C VAL A 352 -9.55 12.85 22.26
N ARG A 353 -8.49 12.80 23.06
CA ARG A 353 -7.71 13.96 23.47
C ARG A 353 -6.62 14.18 22.44
N THR A 354 -6.62 15.35 21.79
CA THR A 354 -5.70 15.67 20.70
C THR A 354 -5.12 17.08 20.85
N VAL A 355 -3.98 17.35 20.22
CA VAL A 355 -3.38 18.68 20.14
C VAL A 355 -3.40 19.18 18.69
N ILE A 356 -4.15 20.25 18.41
CA ILE A 356 -4.23 20.83 17.07
C ILE A 356 -3.84 22.30 17.14
N ARG A 357 -2.79 22.67 16.42
CA ARG A 357 -2.20 24.02 16.39
C ARG A 357 -1.84 24.51 17.80
N GLY A 358 -1.22 23.62 18.58
CA GLY A 358 -0.83 23.87 19.97
C GLY A 358 -1.98 23.92 20.98
N LYS A 359 -3.24 23.68 20.55
CA LYS A 359 -4.41 23.69 21.44
C LYS A 359 -4.87 22.26 21.73
N GLU A 360 -5.00 21.95 23.01
CA GLU A 360 -5.62 20.71 23.48
C GLU A 360 -7.14 20.74 23.23
N ILE A 361 -7.65 19.70 22.57
CA ILE A 361 -9.05 19.54 22.20
C ILE A 361 -9.51 18.14 22.59
N PHE A 362 -10.74 18.04 23.10
CA PHE A 362 -11.40 16.77 23.43
C PHE A 362 -12.59 16.59 22.51
N GLN A 363 -12.46 15.75 21.49
CA GLN A 363 -13.45 15.63 20.43
C GLN A 363 -13.92 14.20 20.20
N GLN A 364 -15.17 14.06 19.77
CA GLN A 364 -15.77 12.78 19.46
C GLN A 364 -15.09 12.17 18.24
N VAL A 365 -14.84 10.86 18.30
CA VAL A 365 -14.48 10.07 17.12
C VAL A 365 -15.79 9.75 16.39
N PRO A 366 -15.99 10.26 15.16
CA PRO A 366 -17.22 10.03 14.42
C PRO A 366 -17.32 8.60 13.90
N ASP A 367 -18.54 8.19 13.57
CA ASP A 367 -18.72 7.06 12.66
C ASP A 367 -18.43 7.54 11.22
N ILE A 368 -17.60 6.78 10.51
CA ILE A 368 -17.20 7.09 9.14
C ILE A 368 -17.73 6.00 8.21
N TRP A 369 -18.31 6.44 7.11
CA TRP A 369 -18.73 5.62 5.98
C TRP A 369 -18.12 6.17 4.70
N ILE A 370 -17.76 5.29 3.78
CA ILE A 370 -17.06 5.64 2.55
C ILE A 370 -17.59 4.74 1.45
N THR A 371 -18.06 5.35 0.36
CA THR A 371 -18.32 4.62 -0.88
C THR A 371 -17.03 4.54 -1.69
N THR A 372 -16.70 3.36 -2.20
CA THR A 372 -15.47 3.16 -2.98
C THR A 372 -15.68 2.15 -4.10
N SER A 373 -14.92 2.31 -5.18
CA SER A 373 -14.86 1.31 -6.26
C SER A 373 -14.40 -0.04 -5.69
N ARG A 374 -15.09 -1.13 -6.06
CA ARG A 374 -14.58 -2.47 -5.80
C ARG A 374 -13.24 -2.71 -6.52
N SER A 375 -12.43 -3.61 -6.00
CA SER A 375 -11.17 -4.00 -6.64
C SER A 375 -11.44 -4.58 -8.04
N GLY A 376 -10.72 -4.08 -9.05
CA GLY A 376 -10.81 -4.61 -10.43
C GLY A 376 -11.97 -4.08 -11.28
N SER A 377 -12.79 -3.14 -10.80
CA SER A 377 -13.74 -2.42 -11.66
C SER A 377 -13.05 -1.35 -12.52
N ASP A 378 -13.73 -0.91 -13.58
CA ASP A 378 -13.36 0.29 -14.33
C ASP A 378 -13.77 1.53 -13.54
N LYS A 379 -12.79 2.24 -12.96
CA LYS A 379 -13.05 3.44 -12.14
C LYS A 379 -13.68 4.57 -12.93
N THR A 380 -13.60 4.55 -14.25
CA THR A 380 -14.14 5.60 -15.11
C THR A 380 -15.57 5.31 -15.60
N ASN A 381 -16.09 4.13 -15.29
CA ASN A 381 -17.41 3.66 -15.71
C ASN A 381 -18.01 2.70 -14.68
N LEU A 382 -18.21 3.18 -13.45
CA LEU A 382 -18.77 2.39 -12.35
C LEU A 382 -20.29 2.28 -12.47
N ASP A 383 -20.82 1.05 -12.32
CA ASP A 383 -22.25 0.84 -12.04
C ASP A 383 -22.51 0.96 -10.52
N PRO A 384 -23.34 1.92 -10.06
CA PRO A 384 -23.70 2.04 -8.65
C PRO A 384 -24.29 0.77 -8.02
N ASN A 385 -24.94 -0.08 -8.82
CA ASN A 385 -25.63 -1.28 -8.34
C ASN A 385 -24.73 -2.51 -8.22
N SER A 386 -23.49 -2.47 -8.73
CA SER A 386 -22.59 -3.63 -8.69
C SER A 386 -21.14 -3.31 -8.40
N ASP A 387 -20.64 -2.13 -8.76
CA ASP A 387 -19.22 -1.78 -8.68
C ASP A 387 -18.85 -0.92 -7.48
N ILE A 388 -19.83 -0.45 -6.71
CA ILE A 388 -19.63 0.42 -5.56
C ILE A 388 -19.91 -0.35 -4.27
N VAL A 389 -18.88 -0.50 -3.44
CA VAL A 389 -19.01 -1.03 -2.09
C VAL A 389 -18.92 0.10 -1.07
N ARG A 390 -19.53 -0.11 0.09
CA ARG A 390 -19.49 0.85 1.19
C ARG A 390 -18.69 0.25 2.34
N ILE A 391 -17.65 0.94 2.78
CA ILE A 391 -16.81 0.55 3.91
C ILE A 391 -16.96 1.57 5.02
N GLY A 392 -16.79 1.14 6.27
CA GLY A 392 -16.91 2.06 7.39
C GLY A 392 -16.17 1.61 8.64
N VAL A 393 -16.00 2.55 9.55
CA VAL A 393 -15.53 2.30 10.92
C VAL A 393 -16.54 2.89 11.88
N VAL A 394 -17.14 2.02 12.67
CA VAL A 394 -18.12 2.36 13.71
C VAL A 394 -17.57 1.87 15.03
N LYS A 395 -17.20 2.80 15.92
CA LYS A 395 -16.58 2.47 17.23
C LYS A 395 -15.38 1.52 17.11
N GLY A 396 -14.47 1.81 16.18
CA GLY A 396 -13.28 0.99 15.90
C GLY A 396 -13.56 -0.35 15.21
N LYS A 397 -14.81 -0.65 14.82
CA LYS A 397 -15.18 -1.90 14.13
C LYS A 397 -15.43 -1.67 12.65
N LEU A 398 -14.74 -2.46 11.82
CA LEU A 398 -14.86 -2.42 10.37
C LEU A 398 -16.25 -2.89 9.90
N GLN A 399 -16.84 -2.15 8.98
CA GLN A 399 -18.09 -2.45 8.29
C GLN A 399 -17.84 -2.60 6.79
N LEU A 400 -18.51 -3.55 6.14
CA LEU A 400 -18.52 -3.71 4.70
C LEU A 400 -19.96 -3.97 4.24
N GLU A 401 -20.49 -3.10 3.40
CA GLU A 401 -21.80 -3.26 2.77
C GLU A 401 -21.65 -3.35 1.25
N THR A 402 -22.42 -4.25 0.65
CA THR A 402 -22.56 -4.38 -0.80
C THR A 402 -23.93 -3.94 -1.25
N PRO A 403 -24.11 -3.54 -2.53
CA PRO A 403 -25.46 -3.28 -3.04
C PRO A 403 -26.37 -4.49 -2.86
N ARG A 404 -27.65 -4.27 -2.51
CA ARG A 404 -28.65 -5.35 -2.38
C ARG A 404 -28.69 -6.20 -3.65
N GLY A 405 -28.75 -7.52 -3.50
CA GLY A 405 -28.78 -8.48 -4.62
C GLY A 405 -27.41 -8.83 -5.20
N VAL A 406 -26.32 -8.24 -4.69
CA VAL A 406 -24.95 -8.61 -5.06
C VAL A 406 -24.45 -9.72 -4.12
N ASP A 407 -24.24 -10.93 -4.65
CA ASP A 407 -23.74 -12.06 -3.86
C ASP A 407 -22.30 -11.86 -3.40
N LEU A 408 -22.13 -11.68 -2.08
CA LEU A 408 -20.84 -11.57 -1.38
C LEU A 408 -19.93 -12.81 -1.54
N ASN A 409 -20.48 -13.96 -1.92
CA ASN A 409 -19.72 -15.16 -2.22
C ASN A 409 -19.12 -15.15 -3.62
N ARG A 410 -19.56 -14.25 -4.52
CA ARG A 410 -18.84 -14.02 -5.77
C ARG A 410 -17.46 -13.45 -5.44
N LYS A 411 -16.43 -14.10 -5.99
CA LYS A 411 -15.01 -13.76 -5.75
C LYS A 411 -14.67 -12.29 -6.07
N ASP A 412 -15.46 -11.63 -6.89
CA ASP A 412 -15.14 -10.34 -7.51
C ASP A 412 -15.64 -9.09 -6.75
N ILE A 413 -16.35 -9.23 -5.62
CA ILE A 413 -16.73 -8.08 -4.78
C ILE A 413 -15.82 -8.04 -3.54
N ARG A 414 -14.69 -7.36 -3.68
CA ARG A 414 -13.74 -7.03 -2.61
C ARG A 414 -13.50 -5.52 -2.60
N PRO A 415 -13.37 -4.88 -1.43
CA PRO A 415 -13.00 -3.47 -1.38
C PRO A 415 -11.56 -3.27 -1.89
N SER A 416 -11.20 -2.00 -2.14
CA SER A 416 -9.85 -1.61 -2.55
C SER A 416 -8.78 -2.19 -1.62
N PHE A 417 -7.59 -2.49 -2.15
CA PHE A 417 -6.42 -2.85 -1.34
C PHE A 417 -6.11 -1.77 -0.31
N ASP A 418 -6.33 -0.50 -0.67
CA ASP A 418 -6.05 0.67 0.16
C ASP A 418 -7.16 0.99 1.18
N THR A 419 -8.02 0.03 1.51
CA THR A 419 -9.11 0.22 2.49
C THR A 419 -8.63 0.85 3.80
N TYR A 420 -7.49 0.41 4.35
CA TYR A 420 -6.95 0.99 5.59
C TYR A 420 -6.44 2.43 5.40
N VAL A 421 -5.83 2.73 4.25
CA VAL A 421 -5.36 4.08 3.90
C VAL A 421 -6.56 5.04 3.79
N ILE A 422 -7.59 4.63 3.05
CA ILE A 422 -8.83 5.38 2.85
C ILE A 422 -9.52 5.68 4.20
N LEU A 423 -9.65 4.67 5.07
CA LEU A 423 -10.24 4.84 6.41
C LEU A 423 -9.39 5.75 7.30
N ALA A 424 -8.07 5.59 7.27
CA ALA A 424 -7.15 6.42 8.05
C ALA A 424 -7.20 7.89 7.60
N GLN A 425 -7.27 8.15 6.29
CA GLN A 425 -7.44 9.49 5.75
C GLN A 425 -8.74 10.14 6.20
N ALA A 426 -9.87 9.42 6.10
CA ALA A 426 -11.18 9.96 6.49
C ALA A 426 -11.27 10.24 8.00
N ILE A 427 -10.75 9.35 8.84
CA ILE A 427 -10.69 9.58 10.30
C ILE A 427 -9.76 10.75 10.62
N ALA A 428 -8.57 10.81 10.04
CA ALA A 428 -7.64 11.93 10.25
C ALA A 428 -8.24 13.27 9.79
N ALA A 429 -8.94 13.28 8.65
CA ALA A 429 -9.61 14.49 8.17
C ALA A 429 -10.72 14.93 9.13
N ALA A 430 -11.53 14.00 9.62
CA ALA A 430 -12.60 14.32 10.57
C ALA A 430 -12.06 14.84 11.92
N LEU A 431 -10.87 14.42 12.34
CA LEU A 431 -10.24 14.88 13.57
C LEU A 431 -9.47 16.19 13.38
N TYR A 432 -8.72 16.36 12.30
CA TYR A 432 -7.73 17.43 12.17
C TYR A 432 -8.13 18.51 11.17
N THR A 433 -8.92 18.16 10.15
CA THR A 433 -9.39 19.05 9.10
C THR A 433 -10.92 18.98 8.91
N PRO A 434 -11.73 19.09 10.00
CA PRO A 434 -13.17 18.83 9.93
C PRO A 434 -13.91 19.70 8.91
N ASP A 435 -13.43 20.92 8.63
CA ASP A 435 -13.99 21.80 7.61
C ASP A 435 -13.87 21.25 6.18
N LEU A 436 -12.87 20.40 5.92
CA LEU A 436 -12.61 19.77 4.62
C LEU A 436 -13.58 18.60 4.35
N ILE A 437 -13.96 17.84 5.38
CA ILE A 437 -14.77 16.61 5.27
C ILE A 437 -16.24 16.79 5.67
N LYS A 438 -16.63 17.94 6.24
CA LYS A 438 -17.99 18.16 6.79
C LYS A 438 -19.15 17.85 5.83
N ASN A 439 -18.94 17.97 4.52
CA ASN A 439 -19.94 17.72 3.48
C ASN A 439 -19.67 16.41 2.70
N GLY A 440 -18.79 15.56 3.22
CA GLY A 440 -18.14 14.48 2.49
C GLY A 440 -16.79 14.89 1.91
N LEU A 441 -15.96 13.91 1.57
CA LEU A 441 -14.59 14.11 1.09
C LEU A 441 -14.30 13.18 -0.11
N PRO A 442 -14.20 13.71 -1.33
CA PRO A 442 -13.72 12.94 -2.47
C PRO A 442 -12.23 12.63 -2.30
N ILE A 443 -11.86 11.39 -2.59
CA ILE A 443 -10.49 10.88 -2.50
C ILE A 443 -10.16 10.18 -3.81
N ILE A 444 -9.09 10.61 -4.46
CA ILE A 444 -8.62 10.08 -5.74
C ILE A 444 -7.18 9.62 -5.56
N HIS A 445 -6.92 8.35 -5.85
CA HIS A 445 -5.58 7.79 -5.88
C HIS A 445 -5.20 7.36 -7.28
N PHE A 446 -4.07 7.82 -7.79
CA PHE A 446 -3.49 7.37 -9.06
C PHE A 446 -1.98 7.20 -8.94
N HIS A 447 -1.41 6.36 -9.80
CA HIS A 447 0.00 5.99 -9.77
C HIS A 447 0.86 6.97 -10.57
N GLY A 448 0.84 8.22 -10.12
CA GLY A 448 1.53 9.34 -10.71
C GLY A 448 1.77 10.43 -9.68
N TYR A 449 2.32 11.54 -10.12
CA TYR A 449 2.68 12.64 -9.23
C TYR A 449 2.37 13.99 -9.89
N PRO A 450 1.93 15.00 -9.12
CA PRO A 450 1.84 16.37 -9.59
C PRO A 450 3.20 17.07 -9.55
N ASP A 451 3.40 18.02 -10.46
CA ASP A 451 4.46 19.03 -10.39
C ASP A 451 4.27 19.90 -9.13
N PRO A 452 5.32 20.26 -8.37
CA PRO A 452 5.19 21.17 -7.23
C PRO A 452 4.52 22.51 -7.54
N ASN A 453 4.63 23.02 -8.77
CA ASN A 453 3.99 24.27 -9.21
C ASN A 453 2.49 24.11 -9.53
N TRP A 454 1.97 22.88 -9.51
CA TRP A 454 0.53 22.65 -9.66
C TRP A 454 -0.25 23.20 -8.46
N PHE A 455 0.33 23.19 -7.26
CA PHE A 455 -0.37 23.59 -6.04
C PHE A 455 -0.61 25.10 -5.96
N GLY A 456 -1.88 25.48 -5.79
CA GLY A 456 -2.31 26.86 -5.60
C GLY A 456 -2.37 27.29 -4.13
N LYS A 457 -2.96 28.47 -3.91
CA LYS A 457 -3.23 28.97 -2.55
C LYS A 457 -4.22 28.04 -1.83
N SER A 458 -3.91 27.69 -0.58
CA SER A 458 -4.70 26.77 0.24
C SER A 458 -4.69 25.31 -0.24
N GLU A 459 -3.76 24.94 -1.11
CA GLU A 459 -3.55 23.58 -1.58
C GLU A 459 -2.18 23.10 -1.12
N TYR A 460 -2.10 21.94 -0.49
CA TYR A 460 -0.87 21.50 0.18
C TYR A 460 -0.59 20.03 -0.08
N TYR A 461 0.68 19.68 -0.01
CA TYR A 461 1.12 18.29 -0.10
C TYR A 461 2.07 17.92 1.03
N ALA A 462 2.12 16.63 1.34
CA ALA A 462 3.03 16.07 2.34
C ALA A 462 3.40 14.62 1.98
N GLY A 463 4.47 14.11 2.58
CA GLY A 463 4.84 12.69 2.50
C GLY A 463 5.80 12.31 1.38
N ALA A 464 6.25 13.24 0.53
CA ALA A 464 7.16 12.95 -0.58
C ALA A 464 8.50 12.35 -0.13
N ARG A 465 8.93 12.61 1.10
CA ARG A 465 10.13 12.07 1.73
C ARG A 465 9.89 10.88 2.64
N ASN A 466 8.63 10.45 2.82
CA ASN A 466 8.35 9.28 3.62
C ASN A 466 8.93 8.02 2.95
N PRO A 467 9.27 6.99 3.75
CA PRO A 467 9.64 5.69 3.21
C PRO A 467 8.55 5.11 2.30
N SER A 468 8.98 4.48 1.21
CA SER A 468 8.09 3.86 0.23
C SER A 468 7.56 2.53 0.75
N LEU A 469 6.26 2.48 1.01
CA LEU A 469 5.60 1.27 1.48
C LEU A 469 4.75 0.62 0.39
N PRO A 470 4.43 -0.66 0.53
CA PRO A 470 3.47 -1.28 -0.35
C PRO A 470 2.04 -0.79 -0.12
N CYS A 471 1.21 -0.84 -1.18
CA CYS A 471 -0.20 -0.48 -1.12
C CYS A 471 -0.97 -1.30 -0.07
N GLY A 472 -1.98 -0.70 0.54
CA GLY A 472 -2.86 -1.36 1.51
C GLY A 472 -2.24 -1.75 2.87
N THR A 473 -1.01 -1.34 3.16
CA THR A 473 -0.34 -1.64 4.43
C THR A 473 -0.82 -0.74 5.58
N VAL A 474 -0.70 -1.22 6.83
CA VAL A 474 -1.01 -0.43 8.03
C VAL A 474 -0.07 0.76 8.14
N GLU A 475 1.19 0.53 7.78
CA GLU A 475 2.26 1.51 7.78
C GLU A 475 1.97 2.65 6.81
N ALA A 476 1.45 2.36 5.61
CA ALA A 476 1.05 3.39 4.65
C ALA A 476 -0.14 4.21 5.17
N ALA A 477 -1.12 3.54 5.78
CA ALA A 477 -2.28 4.19 6.39
C ALA A 477 -1.87 5.12 7.54
N LEU A 478 -0.92 4.69 8.37
CA LEU A 478 -0.34 5.53 9.42
C LEU A 478 0.32 6.77 8.82
N LEU A 479 1.24 6.63 7.85
CA LEU A 479 1.90 7.78 7.23
C LEU A 479 0.91 8.82 6.68
N ASN A 480 -0.17 8.36 6.03
CA ASN A 480 -1.24 9.23 5.52
C ASN A 480 -1.98 9.95 6.65
N TYR A 481 -2.31 9.23 7.73
CA TYR A 481 -2.93 9.79 8.93
C TYR A 481 -2.08 10.94 9.51
N SER A 482 -0.77 10.71 9.68
CA SER A 482 0.14 11.71 10.23
C SER A 482 0.39 12.88 9.28
N ALA A 483 0.41 12.64 7.97
CA ALA A 483 0.56 13.71 6.99
C ALA A 483 -0.62 14.71 7.05
N ILE A 484 -1.86 14.24 7.23
CA ILE A 484 -3.03 15.12 7.43
C ILE A 484 -2.90 15.92 8.72
N TYR A 485 -2.47 15.28 9.82
CA TYR A 485 -2.22 15.96 11.09
C TYR A 485 -1.18 17.09 10.94
N GLU A 486 -0.07 16.84 10.26
CA GLU A 486 0.99 17.83 10.04
C GLU A 486 0.51 19.00 9.20
N LEU A 487 -0.19 18.70 8.11
CA LEU A 487 -0.77 19.73 7.24
C LEU A 487 -1.78 20.61 8.00
N ALA A 488 -2.60 20.02 8.87
CA ALA A 488 -3.56 20.75 9.69
C ALA A 488 -2.89 21.68 10.72
N ASN A 489 -1.76 21.25 11.28
CA ASN A 489 -0.99 22.05 12.22
C ASN A 489 -0.24 23.20 11.54
N LYS A 490 0.31 22.95 10.33
CA LYS A 490 1.08 23.95 9.57
C LYS A 490 0.21 25.00 8.89
N ASN A 491 -0.96 24.63 8.36
CA ASN A 491 -1.68 25.45 7.38
C ASN A 491 -3.03 26.02 7.85
N GLY A 492 -3.44 25.77 9.10
CA GLY A 492 -4.67 26.35 9.65
C GLY A 492 -5.94 25.57 9.26
N LYS A 493 -7.06 26.27 9.09
CA LYS A 493 -8.39 25.67 8.81
C LYS A 493 -8.82 25.77 7.35
N SER A 494 -8.27 26.71 6.59
CA SER A 494 -8.78 27.09 5.26
C SER A 494 -8.12 26.30 4.12
N MET A 495 -7.94 24.99 4.30
CA MET A 495 -7.39 24.11 3.27
C MET A 495 -8.46 23.73 2.27
N LYS A 496 -8.14 23.80 0.97
CA LYS A 496 -9.04 23.44 -0.13
C LYS A 496 -8.74 22.09 -0.74
N MET A 497 -7.46 21.70 -0.72
CA MET A 497 -6.99 20.44 -1.29
C MET A 497 -5.76 19.95 -0.53
N LEU A 498 -5.70 18.64 -0.33
CA LEU A 498 -4.55 17.94 0.24
C LEU A 498 -4.08 16.88 -0.76
N CYS A 499 -2.77 16.79 -0.97
CA CYS A 499 -2.13 15.74 -1.75
C CYS A 499 -1.15 14.96 -0.87
N LEU A 500 -1.47 13.72 -0.54
CA LEU A 500 -0.59 12.86 0.25
C LEU A 500 0.23 12.01 -0.71
N VAL A 501 1.54 12.26 -0.73
CA VAL A 501 2.48 11.61 -1.61
C VAL A 501 2.95 10.30 -0.99
N GLU A 502 2.80 9.21 -1.74
CA GLU A 502 3.32 7.91 -1.41
C GLU A 502 4.48 7.60 -2.36
N SER A 503 5.71 7.76 -1.88
CA SER A 503 6.95 7.52 -2.64
C SER A 503 6.93 6.16 -3.34
N ASP A 504 7.31 6.10 -4.62
CA ASP A 504 7.30 4.89 -5.47
C ASP A 504 5.97 4.10 -5.41
N HIS A 505 4.85 4.82 -5.43
CA HIS A 505 3.50 4.27 -5.52
C HIS A 505 2.54 5.22 -6.24
N GLY A 506 2.27 6.41 -5.67
CA GLY A 506 1.35 7.37 -6.25
C GLY A 506 1.00 8.51 -5.30
N VAL A 507 -0.16 9.12 -5.51
CA VAL A 507 -0.67 10.20 -4.67
C VAL A 507 -2.14 10.00 -4.33
N ASN A 508 -2.52 10.35 -3.10
CA ASN A 508 -3.90 10.48 -2.69
C ASN A 508 -4.28 11.96 -2.66
N ILE A 509 -5.22 12.37 -3.51
CA ILE A 509 -5.70 13.75 -3.60
C ILE A 509 -7.10 13.86 -3.03
N MET A 510 -7.28 14.78 -2.11
CA MET A 510 -8.54 15.08 -1.43
C MET A 510 -8.89 16.54 -1.63
N GLY A 511 -10.14 16.84 -1.96
CA GLY A 511 -10.64 18.21 -2.18
C GLY A 511 -11.86 18.54 -1.32
N VAL A 512 -12.16 19.83 -1.16
CA VAL A 512 -13.36 20.30 -0.44
C VAL A 512 -14.67 19.78 -0.98
N ASP A 513 -14.71 19.50 -2.28
CA ASP A 513 -15.84 18.88 -2.96
C ASP A 513 -15.37 18.25 -4.28
N ARG A 514 -16.28 17.48 -4.90
CA ARG A 514 -16.03 16.74 -6.14
C ARG A 514 -15.65 17.67 -7.29
N ASP A 515 -16.41 18.75 -7.47
CA ASP A 515 -16.30 19.61 -8.66
C ASP A 515 -15.00 20.40 -8.64
N TYR A 516 -14.59 20.89 -7.46
CA TYR A 516 -13.29 21.50 -7.24
C TYR A 516 -12.16 20.53 -7.59
N LEU A 517 -12.22 19.31 -7.06
CA LEU A 517 -11.18 18.32 -7.26
C LEU A 517 -11.05 17.90 -8.73
N ILE A 518 -12.17 17.66 -9.41
CA ILE A 518 -12.19 17.35 -10.85
C ILE A 518 -11.57 18.49 -11.65
N LYS A 519 -12.01 19.72 -11.44
CA LYS A 519 -11.47 20.88 -12.16
C LYS A 519 -9.96 20.97 -12.01
N ARG A 520 -9.45 20.84 -10.78
CA ARG A 520 -8.01 20.95 -10.50
C ARG A 520 -7.20 19.85 -11.16
N ILE A 521 -7.71 18.61 -11.18
CA ILE A 521 -7.04 17.48 -11.81
C ILE A 521 -7.04 17.62 -13.33
N CYS A 522 -8.19 17.90 -13.94
CA CYS A 522 -8.28 18.10 -15.39
C CYS A 522 -7.36 19.24 -15.85
N ASP A 523 -7.42 20.41 -15.20
CA ASP A 523 -6.53 21.54 -15.49
C ASP A 523 -5.04 21.16 -15.34
N GLY A 524 -4.72 20.29 -14.36
CA GLY A 524 -3.37 19.81 -14.11
C GLY A 524 -2.87 18.88 -15.21
N VAL A 525 -3.70 17.95 -15.65
CA VAL A 525 -3.39 17.00 -16.73
C VAL A 525 -3.26 17.72 -18.07
N ASP A 526 -4.20 18.62 -18.40
CA ASP A 526 -4.19 19.38 -19.66
C ASP A 526 -2.94 20.25 -19.80
N LYS A 527 -2.43 20.77 -18.67
CA LYS A 527 -1.18 21.55 -18.63
C LYS A 527 0.08 20.70 -18.49
N GLY A 528 -0.05 19.38 -18.43
CA GLY A 528 1.05 18.43 -18.22
C GLY A 528 1.67 18.47 -16.81
N LEU A 529 1.03 19.15 -15.85
CA LEU A 529 1.47 19.30 -14.46
C LEU A 529 1.02 18.13 -13.56
N VAL A 530 0.18 17.24 -14.07
CA VAL A 530 -0.22 15.99 -13.39
C VAL A 530 -0.11 14.86 -14.39
N LYS A 531 0.67 13.83 -14.07
CA LYS A 531 0.86 12.69 -14.97
C LYS A 531 1.16 11.39 -14.22
N LEU A 532 0.91 10.27 -14.90
CA LEU A 532 1.29 8.94 -14.45
C LEU A 532 2.81 8.75 -14.40
N GLY A 533 3.25 7.79 -13.60
CA GLY A 533 4.66 7.43 -13.42
C GLY A 533 5.45 8.39 -12.53
N GLY A 534 6.69 8.01 -12.24
CA GLY A 534 7.56 8.65 -11.23
C GLY A 534 8.12 10.04 -11.57
N THR A 535 7.64 10.71 -12.61
CA THR A 535 8.38 11.85 -13.20
C THR A 535 8.55 13.04 -12.25
N TYR A 536 7.50 13.46 -11.54
CA TYR A 536 7.55 14.63 -10.64
C TYR A 536 7.92 14.30 -9.20
N LEU A 537 8.11 13.02 -8.85
CA LEU A 537 8.47 12.62 -7.49
C LEU A 537 9.81 13.23 -7.02
N PRO A 538 10.89 13.28 -7.84
CA PRO A 538 12.13 13.94 -7.43
C PRO A 538 11.94 15.43 -7.10
N ASP A 539 11.12 16.14 -7.88
CA ASP A 539 10.86 17.56 -7.68
C ASP A 539 10.04 17.81 -6.40
N LEU A 540 9.04 16.96 -6.13
CA LEU A 540 8.30 17.00 -4.87
C LEU A 540 9.21 16.77 -3.67
N LYS A 541 10.12 15.78 -3.74
CA LYS A 541 11.13 15.51 -2.69
C LYS A 541 12.02 16.72 -2.44
N LYS A 542 12.54 17.34 -3.50
CA LYS A 542 13.40 18.52 -3.43
C LYS A 542 12.66 19.74 -2.86
N SER A 543 11.43 19.98 -3.30
CA SER A 543 10.60 21.08 -2.80
C SER A 543 10.24 20.89 -1.32
N SER A 544 9.95 19.66 -0.88
CA SER A 544 9.72 19.36 0.55
C SER A 544 10.93 19.70 1.42
N LEU A 545 12.15 19.37 0.99
CA LEU A 545 13.38 19.71 1.71
C LEU A 545 13.51 21.23 1.93
N ILE A 546 13.24 22.02 0.89
CA ILE A 546 13.35 23.48 0.96
C ILE A 546 12.30 24.04 1.94
N LEU A 547 11.07 23.52 1.89
CA LEU A 547 9.99 23.95 2.79
C LEU A 547 10.28 23.60 4.25
N GLU A 548 10.91 22.45 4.53
CA GLU A 548 11.32 22.04 5.87
C GLU A 548 12.43 22.97 6.42
N GLN A 549 13.47 23.24 5.63
CA GLN A 549 14.56 24.15 6.01
C GLN A 549 14.09 25.59 6.28
N GLN A 550 13.12 26.08 5.51
CA GLN A 550 12.54 27.41 5.72
C GLN A 550 11.74 27.50 7.03
N ASP A 551 11.10 26.42 7.45
CA ASP A 551 10.36 26.39 8.70
C ASP A 551 11.31 26.37 9.91
N ASP A 552 12.37 25.56 9.84
CA ASP A 552 13.39 25.47 10.90
C ASP A 552 14.06 26.85 11.13
N ASN A 553 14.46 27.53 10.05
CA ASN A 553 15.05 28.87 10.11
C ASN A 553 14.10 29.91 10.72
N LYS A 554 12.78 29.81 10.46
CA LYS A 554 11.77 30.71 11.07
C LYS A 554 11.58 30.45 12.55
N ILE A 555 11.70 29.20 12.99
CA ILE A 555 11.64 28.84 14.42
C ILE A 555 12.87 29.39 15.14
N GLU A 556 14.06 29.22 14.57
CA GLU A 556 15.29 29.77 15.14
C GLU A 556 15.28 31.30 15.21
N GLN A 557 14.80 31.98 14.17
CA GLN A 557 14.66 33.45 14.19
C GLN A 557 13.64 33.94 15.23
N LYS A 558 12.53 33.22 15.43
CA LYS A 558 11.57 33.56 16.49
C LYS A 558 12.14 33.33 17.89
N ALA A 559 12.92 32.27 18.07
CA ALA A 559 13.59 31.97 19.34
C ALA A 559 14.70 32.98 19.65
N SER A 560 15.46 33.44 18.65
CA SER A 560 16.51 34.45 18.83
C SER A 560 15.97 35.87 19.04
N SER A 561 14.79 36.20 18.51
CA SER A 561 14.10 37.48 18.75
C SER A 561 13.34 37.55 20.09
N ALA A 562 13.25 36.43 20.81
CA ALA A 562 12.58 36.33 22.11
C ALA A 562 13.56 36.26 23.29
N ASN A 563 14.87 36.27 23.02
CA ASN A 563 15.95 36.53 23.96
C ASN A 563 16.43 37.97 23.77
#